data_AF-A0A7Y2ZU57-F1
#
_entry.id   AF-A0A7Y2ZU57-F1
#
_cell.length_a   1.000
_cell.length_b   1.000
_cell.length_c   1.000
_cell.angle_alpha   90.00
_cell.angle_beta   90.00
_cell.angle_gamma   90.00
#
_symmetry.space_group_name_H-M   'P 1'
#
loop_
_entity.id
_entity.type
_entity.pdbx_description
1 polymer ?
#
loop_
_entity_poly.entity_id
_entity_poly.type
_entity_poly.pdbx_seq_one_letter_code
_entity_poly.pdbx_strand_id
1 'polypeptide(L)' 'MKDKIESTIEYYSIKSKELIDLVNSSNDLTVDQIIRYGDELSILENKITALEVAKEN' A
#
# COMPACT_ATOMS: atom_id res chain seq x y z
N MET A 1 0.01 -4.98 21.67
CA MET A 1 0.16 -5.75 20.41
C MET A 1 -0.81 -5.23 19.36
N LYS A 2 -2.09 -5.04 19.71
CA LYS A 2 -3.08 -4.32 18.87
C LYS A 2 -2.58 -2.95 18.41
N ASP A 3 -2.02 -2.14 19.30
CA ASP A 3 -1.46 -0.82 18.95
C ASP A 3 -0.33 -0.90 17.91
N LYS A 4 0.50 -1.96 17.95
CA LYS A 4 1.56 -2.17 16.97
C LYS A 4 1.00 -2.57 15.60
N ILE A 5 -0.06 -3.38 15.58
CA ILE A 5 -0.75 -3.78 14.34
C ILE A 5 -1.40 -2.53 13.71
N GLU A 6 -2.07 -1.71 14.51
CA GLU A 6 -2.73 -0.48 14.04
C GLU A 6 -1.74 0.54 13.47
N SER A 7 -0.63 0.83 14.18
CA SER A 7 0.42 1.69 13.63
C SER A 7 1.08 1.12 12.35
N THR A 8 1.12 -0.21 12.21
CA THR A 8 1.67 -0.85 11.00
C THR A 8 0.69 -0.75 9.82
N ILE A 9 -0.62 -0.92 10.07
CA ILE A 9 -1.67 -0.70 9.08
C ILE A 9 -1.65 0.75 8.59
N GLU A 10 -1.54 1.71 9.52
CA GLU A 10 -1.43 3.13 9.19
C GLU A 10 -0.19 3.41 8.33
N TYR A 11 0.97 2.86 8.71
CA TYR A 11 2.21 3.00 7.95
C TYR A 11 2.05 2.51 6.50
N TYR A 12 1.50 1.31 6.28
CA TYR A 12 1.32 0.79 4.92
C TYR A 12 0.22 1.54 4.15
N SER A 13 -0.80 2.05 4.84
CA SER A 13 -1.85 2.87 4.22
C SER A 13 -1.29 4.20 3.71
N ILE A 14 -0.41 4.85 4.49
CA ILE A 14 0.31 6.05 4.06
C ILE A 14 1.18 5.74 2.83
N LYS A 15 1.91 4.63 2.84
CA LYS A 15 2.75 4.21 1.70
C LYS A 15 1.94 3.97 0.43
N SER A 16 0.79 3.31 0.55
CA SER A 16 -0.12 3.09 -0.58
C SER A 16 -0.62 4.42 -1.14
N LYS A 17 -1.01 5.36 -0.25
CA LYS A 17 -1.43 6.70 -0.66
C LYS A 17 -0.31 7.48 -1.36
N GLU A 18 0.90 7.51 -0.81
CA GLU A 18 2.06 8.16 -1.43
C GLU A 18 2.30 7.64 -2.86
N LEU A 19 2.16 6.32 -3.05
CA LEU A 19 2.35 5.68 -4.34
C LEU A 19 1.23 6.02 -5.32
N ILE A 20 -0.04 6.01 -4.88
CA ILE A 20 -1.19 6.44 -5.68
C ILE A 20 -1.05 7.91 -6.10
N ASP A 21 -0.65 8.79 -5.17
CA ASP A 21 -0.45 10.21 -5.43
C ASP A 21 0.69 10.43 -6.43
N LEU A 22 1.79 9.68 -6.33
CA LEU A 22 2.88 9.68 -7.31
C LEU A 22 2.37 9.27 -8.71
N VAL A 23 1.62 8.17 -8.80
CA VAL A 23 1.09 7.67 -10.07
C VAL A 23 0.14 8.68 -10.70
N ASN A 24 -0.80 9.22 -9.92
CA ASN A 24 -1.81 10.14 -10.39
C ASN A 24 -1.27 11.54 -10.72
N SER A 25 -0.14 11.94 -10.14
CA SER A 25 0.52 13.22 -10.45
C SER A 25 1.46 13.14 -11.66
N SER A 26 1.79 11.93 -12.11
CA SER A 26 2.69 11.70 -13.25
C SER A 26 1.93 11.71 -14.57
N ASN A 27 2.47 12.42 -15.58
CA ASN A 27 1.87 12.50 -16.93
C ASN A 27 2.69 11.76 -18.00
N ASP A 28 3.79 11.13 -17.60
CA ASP A 28 4.83 10.57 -18.46
C ASP A 28 5.26 9.15 -18.05
N LEU A 29 4.39 8.44 -17.33
CA LEU A 29 4.66 7.06 -16.95
C LEU A 29 4.69 6.13 -18.16
N THR A 30 5.76 5.35 -18.24
CA THR A 30 5.84 4.22 -19.15
C THR A 30 4.95 3.07 -18.69
N VAL A 31 4.57 2.19 -19.60
CA VAL A 31 3.80 0.98 -19.29
C VAL A 31 4.51 0.13 -18.22
N ASP A 32 5.83 -0.01 -18.29
CA ASP A 32 6.62 -0.75 -17.30
C ASP A 32 6.60 -0.11 -15.91
N GLN A 33 6.51 1.22 -15.82
CA GLN A 33 6.33 1.91 -14.54
C GLN A 33 4.93 1.67 -13.98
N ILE A 34 3.89 1.76 -14.82
CA ILE A 34 2.50 1.50 -14.41
C ILE A 34 2.36 0.08 -13.85
N ILE A 35 2.89 -0.93 -14.56
CA ILE A 35 2.85 -2.33 -14.11
C ILE A 35 3.55 -2.48 -12.75
N ARG A 36 4.76 -1.94 -12.62
CA ARG A 36 5.54 -2.02 -11.38
C ARG A 36 4.83 -1.36 -10.20
N TYR A 37 4.23 -0.18 -10.38
CA TYR A 37 3.49 0.48 -9.31
C TYR A 37 2.22 -0.30 -8.95
N GLY A 38 1.55 -0.93 -9.92
CA GLY A 38 0.45 -1.85 -9.66
C GLY A 38 0.87 -3.05 -8.80
N ASP A 39 2.01 -3.66 -9.11
CA ASP A 39 2.56 -4.77 -8.33
C ASP A 39 2.92 -4.34 -6.90
N GLU A 40 3.53 -3.15 -6.74
CA GLU A 40 3.87 -2.61 -5.43
C GLU A 40 2.62 -2.29 -4.60
N LEU A 41 1.57 -1.72 -5.21
CA LEU A 41 0.28 -1.53 -4.56
C LEU A 41 -0.33 -2.86 -4.11
N SER A 42 -0.31 -3.89 -4.95
CA SER A 42 -0.85 -5.21 -4.60
C SER A 42 -0.12 -5.83 -3.41
N ILE A 43 1.20 -5.63 -3.30
CA ILE A 43 1.97 -6.09 -2.13
C ILE A 43 1.54 -5.35 -0.86
N LEU A 44 1.34 -4.04 -0.94
CA LEU A 44 0.90 -3.22 0.20
C LEU A 44 -0.52 -3.61 0.66
N GLU A 45 -1.45 -3.79 -0.27
CA GLU A 45 -2.81 -4.24 0.03
C GLU A 45 -2.81 -5.60 0.73
N ASN A 46 -2.08 -6.59 0.21
CA ASN A 46 -1.98 -7.90 0.83
C ASN A 46 -1.42 -7.84 2.27
N LYS A 47 -0.44 -6.98 2.53
CA LYS A 47 0.10 -6.76 3.87
C LYS A 47 -0.95 -6.15 4.81
N ILE A 48 -1.68 -5.14 4.35
CA ILE A 48 -2.76 -4.51 5.13
C ILE A 48 -3.84 -5.53 5.44
N THR A 49 -4.31 -6.30 4.45
CA THR A 49 -5.33 -7.33 4.65
C THR A 49 -4.89 -8.38 5.67
N ALA A 50 -3.65 -8.86 5.60
CA ALA A 50 -3.14 -9.82 6.58
C ALA A 50 -3.12 -9.25 8.00
N LEU A 51 -2.77 -7.97 8.15
CA LEU A 51 -2.75 -7.28 9.44
C LEU A 51 -4.16 -7.01 9.98
N GLU A 52 -5.11 -6.65 9.13
CA GLU A 52 -6.53 -6.49 9.49
C GLU A 52 -7.10 -7.81 10.00
N VAL A 53 -6.87 -8.92 9.27
CA VAL A 53 -7.27 -10.27 9.73
C VAL A 53 -6.61 -10.61 11.08
N ALA A 54 -5.33 -10.28 11.27
CA ALA A 54 -4.63 -10.51 12.53
C ALA A 54 -5.08 -9.59 13.68
N LYS A 55 -5.71 -8.45 13.37
CA LYS A 55 -6.28 -7.51 14.36
C LYS A 55 -7.63 -8.01 14.89
N GLU A 56 -8.40 -8.65 14.02
CA GLU A 56 -9.74 -9.19 14.32
C GLU A 56 -9.72 -10.53 15.07
N ASN A 57 -8.63 -11.31 14.96
CA ASN A 57 -8.41 -12.58 15.66
C ASN A 57 -7.57 -12.41 16.93
#